data_AF-A0A7J2N1F1-F1
#
_entry.id   AF-A0A7J2N1F1-F1
#
_cell.length_a   1.000
_cell.length_b   1.000
_cell.length_c   1.000
_cell.angle_alpha   90.00
_cell.angle_beta   90.00
_cell.angle_gamma   90.00
#
_symmetry.space_group_name_H-M   'P 1'
#
loop_
_entity.id
_entity.type
_entity.pdbx_description
1 polymer ?
#
loop_
_entity_poly.entity_id
_entity_poly.type
_entity_poly.pdbx_seq_one_letter_code
_entity_poly.pdbx_strand_id
1 'polypeptide(L)' 'MIPQHSHCQICGKAIKYGEIVCSEKCKAEYEKFIKRRKLYIYIMYLALFFLIIMILLQFRAA' A
#
# COMPACT_ATOMS: atom_id res chain seq x y z
N MET A 1 16.27 -17.76 23.31
CA MET A 1 14.99 -17.24 22.77
C MET A 1 15.26 -15.84 22.23
N ILE A 2 14.97 -15.56 20.96
CA ILE A 2 15.13 -14.20 20.42
C ILE A 2 13.88 -13.41 20.82
N PRO A 3 14.01 -12.27 21.51
CA PRO A 3 12.85 -11.47 21.89
C PRO A 3 12.07 -11.04 20.64
N GLN A 4 10.74 -10.96 20.77
CA GLN A 4 9.91 -10.48 19.68
C GLN A 4 10.39 -9.08 19.27
N HIS A 5 10.61 -8.91 17.97
CA HIS A 5 11.03 -7.66 17.37
C HIS A 5 10.30 -7.51 16.03
N SER A 6 10.15 -6.27 15.61
CA SER A 6 9.65 -5.95 14.27
C SER A 6 10.83 -5.48 13.41
N HIS A 7 10.67 -5.45 12.09
CA HIS A 7 11.65 -4.86 11.18
C HIS A 7 11.09 -3.57 10.60
N CYS A 8 11.92 -2.55 10.49
CA CYS A 8 11.54 -1.30 9.83
C CYS A 8 11.16 -1.57 8.37
N GLN A 9 9.97 -1.13 7.97
CA GLN A 9 9.47 -1.39 6.62
C GLN A 9 10.21 -0.64 5.49
N ILE A 10 11.11 0.28 5.85
CA ILE A 10 11.87 1.10 4.90
C ILE A 10 13.31 0.60 4.75
N CYS A 11 14.00 0.33 5.86
CA CYS A 11 15.43 -0.03 5.85
C CYS A 11 15.75 -1.42 6.41
N GLY A 12 14.76 -2.15 6.93
CA GLY A 12 14.92 -3.52 7.44
C GLY A 12 15.59 -3.65 8.81
N LYS A 13 15.96 -2.54 9.47
CA LYS A 13 16.55 -2.57 10.82
C LYS A 13 15.58 -3.19 11.84
N ALA A 14 16.09 -4.05 12.72
CA ALA A 14 15.32 -4.57 13.85
C ALA A 14 14.92 -3.43 14.80
N ILE A 15 13.64 -3.36 15.14
CA ILE A 15 13.00 -2.35 15.99
C ILE A 15 12.13 -3.03 17.04
N LYS A 16 11.69 -2.26 18.03
CA LYS A 16 10.83 -2.78 19.09
C LYS A 16 9.56 -3.37 18.48
N TYR A 17 9.10 -4.48 19.06
CA TYR A 17 7.86 -5.09 18.63
C TYR A 17 6.70 -4.09 18.72
N GLY A 18 5.92 -3.98 17.64
CA GLY A 18 4.80 -3.05 17.53
C GLY A 18 5.15 -1.71 16.87
N GLU A 19 6.43 -1.37 16.73
CA GLU A 19 6.86 -0.25 15.91
C GLU A 19 6.98 -0.68 14.44
N ILE A 20 6.78 0.28 13.53
CA ILE A 20 6.80 0.07 12.07
C ILE A 20 8.01 0.72 11.38
N VAL A 21 8.60 1.76 11.97
CA VAL A 21 9.73 2.51 11.43
C VAL A 21 10.75 2.82 12.52
N CYS A 22 12.04 2.89 12.14
CA CYS A 22 13.13 3.06 13.11
C CYS A 22 13.55 4.51 13.41
N SER A 23 13.12 5.48 12.60
CA SER A 23 13.55 6.89 12.72
C SER A 23 12.62 7.83 11.98
N GLU A 24 12.73 9.14 12.27
CA GLU A 24 11.97 10.18 11.55
C GLU A 24 12.23 10.19 10.04
N LYS A 25 13.48 9.91 9.63
CA LYS A 25 13.80 9.76 8.21
C LYS A 25 12.98 8.64 7.55
N CYS A 26 12.93 7.46 8.18
CA CYS A 26 12.13 6.34 7.69
C CYS A 26 10.63 6.64 7.77
N LYS A 27 10.18 7.42 8.77
CA LYS A 27 8.78 7.86 8.86
C LYS A 27 8.38 8.74 7.67
N ALA A 28 9.20 9.72 7.30
CA ALA A 28 8.94 10.58 6.16
C ALA A 28 8.91 9.80 4.82
N GLU A 29 9.81 8.82 4.65
CA GLU A 29 9.80 7.94 3.48
C GLU A 29 8.58 7.02 3.46
N TYR A 30 8.19 6.48 4.63
CA TYR A 30 6.99 5.67 4.78
C TYR A 30 5.72 6.46 4.46
N GLU A 31 5.60 7.71 4.91
CA GLU A 31 4.46 8.56 4.55
C GLU A 31 4.39 8.84 3.05
N LYS A 32 5.53 9.07 2.38
CA LYS A 32 5.60 9.20 0.91
C LYS A 32 5.20 7.90 0.22
N PHE A 33 5.63 6.75 0.74
CA PHE A 33 5.27 5.43 0.23
C PHE A 33 3.75 5.21 0.36
N ILE A 34 3.16 5.50 1.52
CA ILE A 34 1.72 5.36 1.76
C ILE A 34 0.90 6.29 0.85
N LYS A 35 1.33 7.54 0.66
CA LYS A 35 0.66 8.48 -0.28
C LYS A 35 0.64 7.92 -1.70
N ARG A 36 1.78 7.42 -2.19
CA ARG A 36 1.86 6.79 -3.53
C ARG A 36 1.00 5.52 -3.62
N ARG A 37 1.04 4.68 -2.60
CA ARG A 37 0.22 3.46 -2.54
C ARG A 37 -1.28 3.77 -2.60
N LYS A 38 -1.74 4.78 -1.86
CA LYS A 38 -3.14 5.23 -1.92
C LYS A 38 -3.54 5.68 -3.33
N LEU A 39 -2.68 6.45 -4.00
CA LEU A 39 -2.92 6.86 -5.38
C LEU A 39 -3.07 5.66 -6.33
N TYR A 40 -2.16 4.68 -6.25
CA TYR A 40 -2.25 3.47 -7.08
C TYR A 40 -3.51 2.65 -6.79
N ILE A 41 -3.92 2.55 -5.53
CA ILE A 41 -5.17 1.87 -5.16
C ILE A 41 -6.38 2.57 -5.79
N TYR A 42 -6.43 3.91 -5.77
CA TYR A 42 -7.53 4.63 -6.43
C TYR A 42 -7.53 4.44 -7.95
N ILE A 43 -6.36 4.47 -8.58
CA ILE A 43 -6.24 4.19 -10.03
C ILE A 43 -6.72 2.77 -10.35
N MET A 44 -6.34 1.78 -9.54
CA MET A 44 -6.77 0.39 -9.71
C MET A 44 -8.30 0.28 -9.61
N TYR A 45 -8.92 0.89 -8.60
CA TYR A 45 -10.38 0.86 -8.46
C TYR A 45 -11.10 1.57 -9.61
N LEU A 46 -10.56 2.69 -10.09
CA LEU A 46 -11.10 3.40 -11.24
C LEU A 46 -11.01 2.55 -12.52
N ALA A 47 -9.87 1.88 -12.75
CA ALA A 47 -9.71 0.94 -13.86
C ALA A 47 -10.71 -0.23 -13.76
N LEU A 48 -10.90 -0.78 -12.56
CA LEU A 48 -11.86 -1.86 -12.32
C LEU A 48 -13.30 -1.42 -12.59
N PHE A 49 -13.66 -0.19 -12.19
CA PHE A 49 -14.97 0.40 -12.45
C PHE A 49 -15.25 0.54 -13.96
N PHE A 50 -14.29 1.06 -14.73
CA PHE A 50 -14.43 1.15 -16.19
C PHE A 50 -14.51 -0.22 -16.84
N LEU A 51 -13.72 -1.20 -16.39
CA LEU A 51 -13.79 -2.57 -16.89
C LEU A 51 -15.18 -3.18 -16.67
N ILE A 52 -15.78 -2.99 -15.50
CA ILE A 52 -17.15 -3.44 -15.22
C ILE A 52 -18.16 -2.74 -16.14
N ILE A 53 -18.06 -1.42 -16.32
CA ILE A 53 -18.94 -0.68 -17.24
C ILE A 53 -18.83 -1.23 -18.66
N MET A 54 -17.60 -1.43 -19.17
CA MET A 54 -17.40 -1.96 -20.51
C MET A 54 -18.06 -3.33 -20.66
N ILE A 55 -17.88 -4.23 -19.69
CA ILE A 55 -18.50 -5.55 -19.69
C ILE A 55 -20.03 -5.43 -19.71
N LEU A 56 -20.62 -4.57 -18.88
CA LEU A 56 -22.07 -4.34 -18.83
C LEU A 56 -22.62 -3.77 -20.14
N LEU A 57 -21.88 -2.86 -20.79
CA LEU A 57 -22.26 -2.31 -22.10
C LEU A 57 -22.24 -3.38 -23.19
N GLN A 58 -21.23 -4.25 -23.20
CA GLN A 58 -21.14 -5.38 -24.13
C GLN A 58 -22.32 -6.36 -23.95
N PHE A 59 -22.69 -6.68 -22.71
CA PHE A 59 -23.84 -7.54 -22.41
C PHE A 59 -25.20 -6.93 -22.79
N ARG A 60 -25.30 -5.61 -22.92
CA ARG A 60 -26.54 -4.93 -23.33
C ARG A 60 -26.63 -4.75 -24.85
N ALA A 61 -25.53 -4.90 -25.57
CA ALA A 61 -25.43 -4.74 -27.02
C ALA A 61 -25.46 -6.08 -27.79
N ALA A 62 -25.32 -7.21 -27.08
CA ALA A 62 -25.55 -8.57 -27.59
C ALA A 62 -26.99 -9.02 -27.30
#